data_AF-A0A438VDE3-F1
#
_entry.id   AF-A0A438VDE3-F1
#
_cell.length_a   1.000
_cell.length_b   1.000
_cell.length_c   1.000
_cell.angle_alpha   90.00
_cell.angle_beta   90.00
_cell.angle_gamma   90.00
#
_symmetry.space_group_name_H-M   'P 1'
#
loop_
_entity.id
_entity.type
_entity.pdbx_description
1 polymer ?
#
loop_
_entity_poly.entity_id
_entity_poly.type
_entity_poly.pdbx_seq_one_letter_code
_entity_poly.pdbx_strand_id
1 'polypeptide(L)' 'LSPEAPVPVLEVKKESKNLGGAANVANNLTSLKAKVFLCGVVGDDLEGEHFLNALKARNIDTSGILT' A
#
# COMPACT_ATOMS: atom_id res chain seq x y z
N LEU A 1 26.26 -6.49 -18.27
CA LEU A 1 26.70 -7.28 -17.09
C LEU A 1 27.29 -6.31 -16.08
N SER A 2 27.00 -6.43 -14.79
CA SER A 2 27.67 -5.59 -13.78
C SER A 2 29.18 -5.88 -13.77
N PRO A 3 30.06 -4.86 -13.69
CA PRO A 3 31.51 -5.06 -13.60
C PRO A 3 31.96 -5.65 -12.25
N GLU A 4 31.15 -5.50 -11.20
CA GLU A 4 31.49 -5.86 -9.81
C GLU A 4 31.04 -7.28 -9.43
N ALA A 5 30.07 -7.84 -10.15
CA ALA A 5 29.61 -9.23 -10.00
C ALA A 5 28.80 -9.66 -11.24
N PRO A 6 28.70 -10.95 -11.60
CA PRO A 6 27.99 -11.43 -12.78
C PRO A 6 26.46 -11.42 -12.59
N VAL A 7 25.91 -10.27 -12.20
CA VAL A 7 24.48 -10.06 -11.99
C VAL A 7 23.91 -9.17 -13.09
N PRO A 8 22.63 -9.38 -13.47
CA PRO A 8 21.93 -8.48 -14.37
C PRO A 8 21.77 -7.10 -13.70
N VAL A 9 21.98 -6.03 -14.49
CA VAL A 9 21.67 -4.66 -14.07
C VAL A 9 20.23 -4.38 -14.45
N LEU A 10 19.38 -4.11 -13.46
CA LEU A 10 17.97 -3.76 -13.67
C LEU A 10 17.82 -2.24 -13.74
N GLU A 11 17.33 -1.73 -14.87
CA GLU A 11 16.96 -0.31 -15.00
C GLU A 11 15.47 -0.13 -14.64
N VAL A 12 15.18 0.52 -13.52
CA VAL A 12 13.81 0.80 -13.09
C VAL A 12 13.24 1.93 -13.98
N LYS A 13 12.27 1.61 -14.84
CA LYS A 13 11.60 2.59 -15.71
C LYS A 13 10.40 3.28 -15.07
N LYS A 14 9.72 2.59 -14.15
CA LYS A 14 8.52 3.08 -13.49
C LYS A 14 8.32 2.33 -12.18
N GLU A 15 7.80 3.06 -11.19
CA GLU A 15 7.34 2.51 -9.94
C GLU A 15 5.86 2.85 -9.73
N SER A 16 5.12 1.95 -9.11
CA SER A 16 3.75 2.20 -8.67
C SER A 16 3.50 1.51 -7.34
N LYS A 17 2.73 2.18 -6.48
CA LYS A 17 2.36 1.67 -5.17
C LYS A 17 0.91 1.18 -5.20
N ASN A 18 0.69 -0.03 -4.68
CA ASN A 18 -0.62 -0.64 -4.59
C ASN A 18 -0.88 -1.13 -3.17
N LEU A 19 -2.15 -1.12 -2.76
CA LEU A 19 -2.56 -1.71 -1.49
C LEU A 19 -2.40 -3.23 -1.55
N GLY A 20 -1.74 -3.82 -0.56
CA GLY A 20 -1.56 -5.26 -0.40
C GLY A 20 -2.34 -5.83 0.79
N GLY A 21 -2.34 -7.16 0.93
CA GLY A 21 -2.89 -7.87 2.09
C GLY A 21 -4.34 -7.48 2.42
N ALA A 22 -4.61 -7.20 3.70
CA ALA A 22 -5.93 -6.80 4.19
C ALA A 22 -6.47 -5.53 3.50
N ALA A 23 -5.60 -4.59 3.16
CA ALA A 23 -6.01 -3.37 2.45
C ALA A 23 -6.47 -3.64 1.01
N ASN A 24 -5.94 -4.67 0.34
CA ASN A 24 -6.46 -5.08 -0.96
C ASN A 24 -7.86 -5.68 -0.84
N VAL A 25 -8.12 -6.47 0.20
CA VAL A 25 -9.47 -7.01 0.49
C VAL A 25 -10.44 -5.85 0.75
N ALA A 26 -10.04 -4.89 1.58
CA ALA A 26 -10.84 -3.69 1.84
C ALA A 26 -11.14 -2.89 0.56
N ASN A 27 -10.15 -2.75 -0.33
CA ASN A 27 -10.32 -2.10 -1.63
C ASN A 27 -11.34 -2.84 -2.52
N ASN A 28 -11.29 -4.18 -2.56
CA ASN A 28 -12.25 -4.98 -3.31
C ASN A 28 -13.68 -4.88 -2.75
N LEU A 29 -13.84 -4.91 -1.42
CA LEU A 29 -15.16 -4.77 -0.80
C LEU A 29 -15.75 -3.36 -1.01
N THR A 30 -14.90 -2.34 -0.92
CA THR A 30 -15.31 -0.94 -1.15
C THR A 30 -15.74 -0.70 -2.60
N SER A 31 -15.08 -1.33 -3.58
CA SER A 31 -15.48 -1.23 -5.00
C SER A 31 -16.85 -1.87 -5.27
N LEU A 32 -17.25 -2.85 -4.45
CA LEU A 32 -18.58 -3.44 -4.44
C LEU A 32 -19.62 -2.62 -3.64
N LYS A 33 -19.27 -1.40 -3.22
CA LYS A 33 -20.10 -0.49 -2.41
C LYS A 33 -20.41 -0.99 -0.99
N ALA A 34 -19.64 -1.94 -0.48
CA ALA A 34 -19.74 -2.34 0.92
C ALA A 34 -19.20 -1.24 1.83
N LYS A 35 -19.74 -1.14 3.05
CA LYS A 35 -19.16 -0.30 4.10
C LYS A 35 -18.01 -1.07 4.75
N VAL A 36 -16.79 -0.55 4.64
CA VAL A 36 -15.57 -1.22 5.11
C VAL A 36 -14.87 -0.38 6.17
N PHE A 37 -14.51 -1.03 7.27
CA PHE A 37 -13.67 -0.48 8.31
C PHE A 37 -12.37 -1.30 8.38
N LEU A 38 -11.22 -0.64 8.29
CA LEU A 38 -9.93 -1.30 8.39
C LEU A 38 -9.30 -0.99 9.76
N CYS A 39 -8.78 -2.02 10.43
CA CYS A 39 -8.06 -1.88 11.69
C CYS A 39 -6.71 -2.59 11.63
N GLY A 40 -5.73 -2.06 12.37
CA GLY A 40 -4.37 -2.60 12.39
C GLY A 40 -3.34 -1.60 12.89
N VAL A 41 -2.08 -1.95 12.71
CA VAL A 41 -0.93 -1.09 13.03
C VAL A 41 -0.15 -0.85 11.75
N VAL A 42 0.28 0.39 11.53
CA VAL A 42 1.20 0.79 10.45
C VAL A 42 2.39 1.53 11.07
N GLY A 43 3.50 1.63 10.35
CA GLY A 43 4.65 2.38 10.86
C GLY A 43 4.37 3.88 10.93
N ASP A 44 4.95 4.56 11.91
CA ASP A 44 5.03 6.04 11.97
C ASP A 44 6.18 6.54 11.08
N ASP A 45 6.04 6.32 9.78
CA ASP A 45 7.01 6.70 8.76
C ASP A 45 6.34 7.11 7.44
N LEU A 46 7.15 7.52 6.47
CA LEU A 46 6.69 7.94 5.14
C LEU A 46 5.87 6.86 4.42
N GLU A 47 6.19 5.58 4.61
CA GLU A 47 5.43 4.51 3.97
C GLU A 47 4.09 4.27 4.67
N GLY A 48 4.03 4.43 6.00
CA GLY A 48 2.80 4.50 6.76
C GLY A 48 1.89 5.65 6.31
N GLU A 49 2.44 6.86 6.14
CA GLU A 49 1.70 8.00 5.60
C GLU A 49 1.18 7.74 4.17
N HIS A 50 2.04 7.21 3.29
CA HIS A 50 1.65 6.83 1.94
C HIS A 50 0.51 5.80 1.93
N PHE A 51 0.57 4.82 2.84
CA PHE A 51 -0.44 3.80 2.98
C PHE A 51 -1.78 4.37 3.47
N LEU A 52 -1.77 5.21 4.51
CA LEU A 52 -2.97 5.89 5.00
C LEU A 52 -3.61 6.78 3.94
N ASN A 53 -2.79 7.51 3.18
CA ASN A 53 -3.27 8.34 2.07
C ASN A 53 -3.89 7.49 0.95
N ALA A 54 -3.28 6.35 0.62
CA ALA A 54 -3.82 5.42 -0.38
C ALA A 54 -5.17 4.80 0.04
N LEU A 55 -5.38 4.55 1.34
CA LEU A 55 -6.66 4.09 1.89
C LEU A 55 -7.74 5.18 1.84
N LYS A 56 -7.42 6.40 2.29
CA LYS A 56 -8.34 7.54 2.29
C LYS A 56 -8.83 7.87 0.87
N ALA A 57 -7.93 7.84 -0.12
CA ALA A 57 -8.27 8.07 -1.52
C ALA A 57 -9.29 7.06 -2.10
N ARG A 58 -9.48 5.91 -1.43
CA ARG A 58 -10.43 4.86 -1.81
C ARG A 58 -11.67 4.83 -0.92
N ASN A 59 -11.85 5.82 -0.05
CA ASN A 59 -12.94 5.89 0.92
C ASN A 59 -12.97 4.70 1.91
N ILE A 60 -11.81 4.17 2.28
CA ILE A 60 -11.69 3.15 3.33
C ILE A 60 -11.50 3.87 4.67
N ASP A 61 -12.29 3.51 5.66
CA ASP A 61 -12.19 4.08 7.01
C ASP A 61 -10.89 3.63 7.70
N THR A 62 -10.13 4.60 8.20
CA THR A 62 -8.81 4.42 8.83
C THR A 62 -8.83 4.68 10.34
N SER A 63 -9.99 4.93 10.94
CA SER A 63 -10.13 5.19 12.39
C SER A 63 -9.69 4.03 13.28
N GLY A 64 -9.65 2.80 12.74
CA GLY A 64 -9.14 1.63 13.44
C GLY A 64 -7.63 1.39 13.29
N ILE A 65 -6.90 2.29 12.64
CA ILE A 65 -5.46 2.14 12.39
C ILE A 65 -4.67 2.93 13.44
N LEU A 66 -3.68 2.29 14.02
CA LEU A 66 -2.70 2.86 14.94
C LEU A 66 -1.36 3.03 14.23
N THR A 67 -0.62 4.07 14.62
CA THR A 67 0.74 4.40 14.18
C THR A 67 1.67 4.34 15.37
#